data_AF-A0A965WAE0-F1
#
_entry.id   AF-A0A965WAE0-F1
#
_cell.length_a   1.000
_cell.length_b   1.000
_cell.length_c   1.000
_cell.angle_alpha   90.00
_cell.angle_beta   90.00
_cell.angle_gamma   90.00
#
_symmetry.space_group_name_H-M   'P 1'
#
loop_
_entity.id
_entity.type
_entity.pdbx_description
1 polymer ?
#
loop_
_entity_poly.entity_id
_entity_poly.type
_entity_poly.pdbx_seq_one_letter_code
_entity_poly.pdbx_strand_id
1 'polypeptide(L)'
;MTNNNQRGKEFPINAASPRENNQMGHIIRWRPRQQDAANDRFDWEIFVLAGDPDNTDPNLKGNIRGDVFGSPDGLWFDQRGILWTQTDISSGALGKGAYARITNNMMFAADPVTREFRRFLIGPNGCEVTGVDLTPDYKTMFVNIQHPGESPSERSNPDKPKAVSDWPDRKLFSRPRSATIVIGARTASPSEHSR
;
A
#
# COMPACT_ATOMS: atom_id res chain seq x y z
N MET A 1 6.65 -11.61 0.25
CA MET A 1 5.47 -11.95 -0.57
C MET A 1 4.23 -11.49 0.17
N THR A 2 3.53 -10.50 -0.37
CA THR A 2 2.32 -9.88 0.22
C THR A 2 1.05 -10.71 0.01
N ASN A 3 0.98 -11.47 -1.09
CA ASN A 3 -0.13 -12.32 -1.49
C ASN A 3 0.38 -13.70 -1.97
N ASN A 4 -0.52 -14.66 -2.17
CA ASN A 4 -0.17 -16.01 -2.60
C ASN A 4 -1.35 -16.70 -3.31
N ASN A 5 -1.35 -16.63 -4.64
CA ASN A 5 -2.34 -17.30 -5.51
C ASN A 5 -2.18 -18.83 -5.56
N GLN A 6 -1.06 -19.38 -5.08
CA GLN A 6 -0.81 -20.82 -4.98
C GLN A 6 -1.27 -21.40 -3.62
N ARG A 7 -1.77 -20.58 -2.69
CA ARG A 7 -2.35 -21.06 -1.41
C ARG A 7 -3.58 -21.91 -1.67
N GLY A 8 -3.69 -23.04 -0.98
CA GLY A 8 -4.71 -24.07 -1.20
C GLY A 8 -4.37 -25.05 -2.33
N LYS A 9 -3.39 -24.73 -3.18
CA LYS A 9 -2.94 -25.59 -4.29
C LYS A 9 -1.56 -26.20 -4.03
N GLU A 10 -0.51 -25.39 -4.04
CA GLU A 10 0.86 -25.84 -3.78
C GLU A 10 1.24 -25.69 -2.32
N PHE A 11 0.62 -24.74 -1.62
CA PHE A 11 0.84 -24.50 -0.20
C PHE A 11 -0.45 -24.67 0.60
N PRO A 12 -0.46 -25.42 1.71
CA PRO A 12 -1.68 -25.68 2.48
C PRO A 12 -2.21 -24.42 3.17
N ILE A 13 -3.52 -24.32 3.37
CA ILE A 13 -4.12 -23.28 4.21
C ILE A 13 -3.72 -23.52 5.67
N ASN A 14 -3.50 -22.45 6.44
CA ASN A 14 -3.29 -22.52 7.88
C ASN A 14 -3.78 -21.25 8.57
N ALA A 15 -3.67 -21.19 9.89
CA ALA A 15 -4.18 -20.06 10.67
C ALA A 15 -3.54 -18.71 10.25
N ALA A 16 -2.26 -18.69 9.91
CA ALA A 16 -1.54 -17.49 9.46
C ALA A 16 -1.75 -17.17 7.97
N SER A 17 -2.40 -18.06 7.22
CA SER A 17 -2.68 -17.88 5.79
C SER A 17 -3.99 -18.57 5.45
N PRO A 18 -5.14 -17.96 5.84
CA PRO A 18 -6.42 -18.65 5.94
C PRO A 18 -7.22 -18.73 4.63
N ARG A 19 -6.82 -18.01 3.58
CA ARG A 19 -7.56 -17.94 2.29
C ARG A 19 -6.84 -18.74 1.21
N GLU A 20 -7.56 -19.59 0.49
CA GLU A 20 -7.07 -20.15 -0.77
C GLU A 20 -6.95 -19.04 -1.82
N ASN A 21 -6.07 -19.24 -2.81
CA ASN A 21 -5.81 -18.26 -3.87
C ASN A 21 -5.79 -16.83 -3.33
N ASN A 22 -5.01 -16.59 -2.26
CA ASN A 22 -5.05 -15.33 -1.52
C ASN A 22 -4.46 -14.21 -2.40
N GLN A 23 -5.32 -13.53 -3.16
CA GLN A 23 -4.91 -12.41 -4.00
C GLN A 23 -4.70 -11.16 -3.14
N MET A 24 -5.61 -10.86 -2.21
CA MET A 24 -5.61 -9.54 -1.56
C MET A 24 -4.52 -9.34 -0.50
N GLY A 25 -3.93 -10.40 0.07
CA GLY A 25 -2.93 -10.26 1.14
C GLY A 25 -3.50 -9.88 2.52
N HIS A 26 -2.64 -9.82 3.52
CA HIS A 26 -3.01 -9.49 4.91
C HIS A 26 -1.80 -9.05 5.73
N ILE A 27 -2.04 -8.37 6.86
CA ILE A 27 -1.00 -7.95 7.81
C ILE A 27 -1.10 -8.83 9.06
N ILE A 28 0.00 -9.41 9.49
CA ILE A 28 0.12 -10.16 10.76
C ILE A 28 0.76 -9.25 11.81
N ARG A 29 0.21 -9.27 13.02
CA ARG A 29 0.77 -8.61 14.20
C ARG A 29 1.17 -9.68 15.21
N TRP A 30 2.35 -9.55 15.80
CA TRP A 30 2.78 -10.37 16.93
C TRP A 30 3.29 -9.52 18.08
N ARG A 31 3.22 -10.09 19.29
CA ARG A 31 3.70 -9.52 20.53
C ARG A 31 4.58 -10.55 21.24
N PRO A 32 5.89 -10.30 21.35
CA PRO A 32 6.76 -11.15 22.16
C PRO A 32 6.27 -11.23 23.61
N ARG A 33 6.36 -12.43 24.20
CA ARG A 33 5.95 -12.64 25.59
C ARG A 33 6.82 -11.80 26.52
N GLN A 34 6.24 -11.41 27.65
CA GLN A 34 6.90 -10.56 28.65
C GLN A 34 7.34 -9.18 28.12
N GLN A 35 6.91 -8.79 26.91
CA GLN A 35 7.37 -7.57 26.23
C GLN A 35 8.89 -7.56 25.97
N ASP A 36 9.47 -8.75 25.84
CA ASP A 36 10.89 -8.92 25.59
C ASP A 36 11.11 -9.35 24.13
N ALA A 37 11.77 -8.49 23.35
CA ALA A 37 12.07 -8.78 21.95
C ALA A 37 13.05 -9.96 21.77
N ALA A 38 13.78 -10.35 22.82
CA ALA A 38 14.63 -11.54 22.81
C ALA A 38 13.85 -12.84 23.10
N ASN A 39 12.56 -12.75 23.46
CA ASN A 39 11.75 -13.93 23.76
C ASN A 39 11.45 -14.76 22.50
N ASP A 40 11.61 -16.07 22.59
CA ASP A 40 11.36 -17.01 21.49
C ASP A 40 9.87 -17.37 21.31
N ARG A 41 9.00 -16.84 22.18
CA ARG A 41 7.54 -17.02 22.11
C ARG A 41 6.84 -15.69 21.96
N PHE A 42 5.77 -15.71 21.17
CA PHE A 42 4.92 -14.56 20.92
C PHE A 42 3.47 -14.99 20.78
N ASP A 43 2.57 -14.07 21.14
CA ASP A 43 1.17 -14.17 20.75
C ASP A 43 0.99 -13.41 19.44
N TRP A 44 0.15 -13.90 18.53
CA TRP A 44 -0.04 -13.27 17.22
C TRP A 44 -1.50 -13.27 16.80
N GLU A 45 -1.80 -12.39 15.86
CA GLU A 45 -3.10 -12.30 15.19
C GLU A 45 -2.94 -11.82 13.75
N ILE A 46 -3.94 -12.08 12.92
CA ILE A 46 -4.11 -11.33 11.68
C ILE A 46 -4.67 -9.95 12.05
N PHE A 47 -3.85 -8.92 11.89
CA PHE A 47 -4.22 -7.54 12.19
C PHE A 47 -5.34 -7.06 11.28
N VAL A 48 -5.19 -7.33 9.98
CA VAL A 48 -6.20 -7.04 8.94
C VAL A 48 -6.06 -8.03 7.78
N LEU A 49 -7.21 -8.52 7.29
CA LEU A 49 -7.35 -9.17 6.00
C LEU A 49 -7.67 -8.09 4.97
N ALA A 50 -6.76 -7.86 4.02
CA ALA A 50 -7.00 -6.90 2.96
C ALA A 50 -8.05 -7.43 1.98
N GLY A 51 -8.75 -6.52 1.31
CA GLY A 51 -9.91 -6.83 0.48
C GLY A 51 -11.14 -6.00 0.82
N ASP A 52 -12.09 -6.00 -0.11
CA ASP A 52 -13.37 -5.30 0.05
C ASP A 52 -14.25 -6.04 1.08
N PRO A 53 -14.66 -5.40 2.18
CA PRO A 53 -15.55 -6.01 3.18
C PRO A 53 -16.91 -6.42 2.61
N ASP A 54 -17.33 -5.83 1.49
CA ASP A 54 -18.61 -6.14 0.84
C ASP A 54 -18.47 -7.18 -0.28
N ASN A 55 -17.26 -7.75 -0.48
CA ASN A 55 -17.07 -8.79 -1.48
C ASN A 55 -17.86 -10.05 -1.10
N THR A 56 -18.51 -10.66 -2.10
CA THR A 56 -19.29 -11.89 -1.95
C THR A 56 -18.42 -13.13 -1.97
N ASP A 57 -17.23 -13.07 -2.59
CA ASP A 57 -16.24 -14.14 -2.55
C ASP A 57 -15.48 -14.11 -1.21
N PRO A 58 -15.57 -15.16 -0.37
CA PRO A 58 -14.91 -15.20 0.93
C PRO A 58 -13.38 -15.10 0.86
N ASN A 59 -12.76 -15.51 -0.26
CA ASN A 59 -11.31 -15.43 -0.44
C ASN A 59 -10.83 -14.03 -0.87
N LEU A 60 -11.74 -13.19 -1.38
CA LEU A 60 -11.48 -11.79 -1.72
C LEU A 60 -12.01 -10.81 -0.67
N LYS A 61 -12.90 -11.29 0.20
CA LYS A 61 -13.48 -10.53 1.30
C LYS A 61 -12.41 -10.14 2.32
N GLY A 62 -12.30 -8.85 2.57
CA GLY A 62 -11.46 -8.29 3.62
C GLY A 62 -12.24 -7.97 4.89
N ASN A 63 -11.54 -7.45 5.89
CA ASN A 63 -12.16 -6.90 7.10
C ASN A 63 -11.61 -5.50 7.43
N ILE A 64 -11.07 -4.81 6.42
CA ILE A 64 -10.56 -3.44 6.56
C ILE A 64 -11.69 -2.55 7.09
N ARG A 65 -11.37 -1.75 8.11
CA ARG A 65 -12.20 -0.64 8.54
C ARG A 65 -11.69 0.62 7.86
N GLY A 66 -12.53 1.28 7.09
CA GLY A 66 -12.16 2.47 6.31
C GLY A 66 -11.87 2.14 4.85
N ASP A 67 -10.81 2.72 4.30
CA ASP A 67 -10.53 2.64 2.87
C ASP A 67 -9.93 1.29 2.44
N VAL A 68 -10.53 0.68 1.42
CA VAL A 68 -10.12 -0.63 0.90
C VAL A 68 -8.77 -0.58 0.17
N PHE A 69 -7.95 -1.60 0.41
CA PHE A 69 -6.70 -1.89 -0.30
C PHE A 69 -6.47 -3.40 -0.47
N GLY A 70 -5.47 -3.74 -1.25
CA GLY A 70 -4.94 -5.09 -1.44
C GLY A 70 -3.43 -5.04 -1.60
N SER A 71 -2.78 -6.21 -1.50
CA SER A 71 -1.33 -6.38 -1.53
C SER A 71 -0.56 -5.38 -0.65
N PRO A 72 -0.82 -5.31 0.67
CA PRO A 72 -0.02 -4.48 1.57
C PRO A 72 1.43 -4.96 1.58
N ASP A 73 2.38 -4.10 1.26
CA ASP A 73 3.80 -4.42 1.18
C ASP A 73 4.59 -3.60 2.23
N GLY A 74 4.92 -2.35 1.91
CA GLY A 74 5.67 -1.49 2.82
C GLY A 74 4.87 -1.13 4.09
N LEU A 75 5.50 -1.34 5.24
CA LEU A 75 4.97 -0.99 6.56
C LEU A 75 5.97 -0.13 7.33
N TRP A 76 5.50 0.94 7.96
CA TRP A 76 6.33 1.82 8.78
C TRP A 76 5.53 2.47 9.90
N PHE A 77 6.16 2.66 11.06
CA PHE A 77 5.57 3.36 12.19
C PHE A 77 6.21 4.73 12.39
N ASP A 78 5.40 5.78 12.51
CA ASP A 78 5.89 7.06 13.02
C ASP A 78 5.91 7.10 14.55
N GLN A 79 6.58 8.10 15.10
CA GLN A 79 6.71 8.29 16.55
C GLN A 79 5.39 8.59 17.28
N ARG A 80 4.30 8.89 16.56
CA ARG A 80 2.95 9.04 17.14
C ARG A 80 2.22 7.70 17.23
N GLY A 81 2.79 6.63 16.67
CA GLY A 81 2.21 5.30 16.63
C GLY A 81 1.29 5.05 15.43
N ILE A 82 1.30 5.94 14.42
CA ILE A 82 0.55 5.70 13.18
C ILE A 82 1.26 4.62 12.35
N LEU A 83 0.51 3.60 11.94
CA LEU A 83 0.96 2.60 10.99
C LEU A 83 0.73 3.13 9.57
N TRP A 84 1.82 3.41 8.87
CA TRP A 84 1.83 3.70 7.45
C TRP A 84 1.90 2.39 6.66
N THR A 85 0.94 2.17 5.77
CA THR A 85 0.85 0.95 4.93
C THR A 85 0.85 1.34 3.46
N GLN A 86 1.68 0.69 2.67
CA GLN A 86 1.87 0.94 1.25
C GLN A 86 1.50 -0.30 0.45
N THR A 87 1.07 -0.15 -0.80
CA THR A 87 0.60 -1.28 -1.62
C THR A 87 1.47 -1.51 -2.85
N ASP A 88 1.62 -2.78 -3.19
CA ASP A 88 2.22 -3.25 -4.44
C ASP A 88 1.31 -4.31 -5.09
N ILE A 89 0.30 -3.83 -5.82
CA ILE A 89 -0.48 -4.63 -6.74
C ILE A 89 0.18 -4.51 -8.11
N SER A 90 0.46 -5.66 -8.73
CA SER A 90 1.08 -5.68 -10.06
C SER A 90 0.26 -4.91 -11.10
N SER A 91 0.96 -4.25 -12.01
CA SER A 91 0.36 -3.44 -13.08
C SER A 91 -0.61 -4.24 -13.97
N GLY A 92 -0.42 -5.57 -14.05
CA GLY A 92 -1.32 -6.48 -14.76
C GLY A 92 -2.71 -6.64 -14.11
N ALA A 93 -2.76 -6.57 -12.78
CA ALA A 93 -3.93 -6.89 -11.97
C ALA A 93 -4.74 -5.65 -11.52
N LEU A 94 -4.09 -4.48 -11.41
CA LEU A 94 -4.75 -3.22 -11.06
C LEU A 94 -6.01 -2.95 -11.91
N GLY A 95 -7.09 -2.51 -11.26
CA GLY A 95 -8.37 -2.17 -11.89
C GLY A 95 -9.13 -3.36 -12.49
N LYS A 96 -8.75 -4.60 -12.21
CA LYS A 96 -9.37 -5.82 -12.78
C LYS A 96 -9.65 -6.87 -11.72
N GLY A 97 -10.63 -7.73 -11.98
CA GLY A 97 -10.93 -8.90 -11.16
C GLY A 97 -11.03 -8.55 -9.67
N ALA A 98 -10.23 -9.23 -8.84
CA ALA A 98 -10.14 -8.99 -7.40
C ALA A 98 -9.83 -7.53 -7.00
N TYR A 99 -9.17 -6.78 -7.87
CA TYR A 99 -8.78 -5.39 -7.67
C TYR A 99 -9.61 -4.39 -8.50
N ALA A 100 -10.80 -4.76 -8.97
CA ALA A 100 -11.62 -3.91 -9.85
C ALA A 100 -11.88 -2.48 -9.31
N ARG A 101 -11.90 -2.32 -7.98
CA ARG A 101 -12.10 -1.02 -7.30
C ARG A 101 -10.80 -0.30 -6.93
N ILE A 102 -9.64 -0.88 -7.26
CA ILE A 102 -8.31 -0.38 -6.90
C ILE A 102 -7.54 -0.12 -8.20
N THR A 103 -7.50 1.14 -8.62
CA THR A 103 -6.99 1.52 -9.94
C THR A 103 -5.50 1.88 -9.95
N ASN A 104 -4.91 2.22 -8.81
CA ASN A 104 -3.49 2.50 -8.63
C ASN A 104 -3.03 2.03 -7.25
N ASN A 105 -1.72 1.89 -7.07
CA ASN A 105 -1.13 1.66 -5.76
C ASN A 105 -1.18 2.92 -4.88
N MET A 106 -1.19 2.71 -3.57
CA MET A 106 -1.60 3.71 -2.59
C MET A 106 -0.80 3.59 -1.31
N MET A 107 -0.95 4.60 -0.45
CA MET A 107 -0.47 4.58 0.92
C MET A 107 -1.55 5.07 1.87
N PHE A 108 -1.60 4.42 3.04
CA PHE A 108 -2.63 4.56 4.05
C PHE A 108 -1.99 4.91 5.40
N ALA A 109 -2.68 5.73 6.17
CA ALA A 109 -2.42 5.91 7.59
C ALA A 109 -3.43 5.07 8.38
N ALA A 110 -2.96 4.31 9.35
CA ALA A 110 -3.79 3.50 10.21
C ALA A 110 -3.49 3.72 11.69
N ASP A 111 -4.54 3.76 12.49
CA ASP A 111 -4.43 3.68 13.95
C ASP A 111 -4.45 2.20 14.38
N PRO A 112 -3.37 1.66 14.97
CA PRO A 112 -3.29 0.27 15.39
C PRO A 112 -4.28 -0.15 16.49
N VAL A 113 -4.86 0.81 17.21
CA VAL A 113 -5.84 0.58 18.27
C VAL A 113 -7.23 0.41 17.67
N THR A 114 -7.70 1.40 16.91
CA THR A 114 -9.03 1.35 16.27
C THR A 114 -9.08 0.45 15.03
N ARG A 115 -7.91 0.21 14.42
CA ARG A 115 -7.69 -0.49 13.15
C ARG A 115 -8.34 0.19 11.95
N GLU A 116 -8.61 1.49 12.04
CA GLU A 116 -9.12 2.27 10.92
C GLU A 116 -7.97 2.64 9.97
N PHE A 117 -8.15 2.35 8.69
CA PHE A 117 -7.23 2.72 7.61
C PHE A 117 -7.83 3.87 6.79
N ARG A 118 -7.08 4.96 6.66
CA ARG A 118 -7.44 6.11 5.82
C ARG A 118 -6.45 6.27 4.69
N ARG A 119 -6.94 6.35 3.47
CA ARG A 119 -6.09 6.57 2.29
C ARG A 119 -5.47 7.97 2.36
N PHE A 120 -4.15 8.02 2.28
CA PHE A 120 -3.38 9.26 2.36
C PHE A 120 -2.85 9.69 0.99
N LEU A 121 -2.39 8.73 0.18
CA LEU A 121 -1.78 8.98 -1.13
C LEU A 121 -2.24 7.93 -2.14
N ILE A 122 -2.44 8.36 -3.39
CA ILE A 122 -2.57 7.49 -4.56
C ILE A 122 -1.38 7.78 -5.48
N GLY A 123 -0.65 6.73 -5.86
CA GLY A 123 0.48 6.82 -6.77
C GLY A 123 0.05 7.02 -8.23
N PRO A 124 0.98 7.43 -9.11
CA PRO A 124 0.74 7.49 -10.56
C PRO A 124 0.53 6.10 -11.18
N ASN A 125 0.10 6.10 -12.44
CA ASN A 125 -0.15 4.87 -13.19
C ASN A 125 1.10 3.97 -13.28
N GLY A 126 0.88 2.67 -13.09
CA GLY A 126 1.90 1.64 -13.23
C GLY A 126 3.05 1.76 -12.23
N CYS A 127 2.82 2.41 -11.09
CA CYS A 127 3.79 2.45 -10.00
C CYS A 127 3.36 1.50 -8.86
N GLU A 128 4.30 1.17 -7.99
CA GLU A 128 4.00 0.87 -6.59
C GLU A 128 4.30 2.12 -5.74
N VAL A 129 3.72 2.17 -4.54
CA VAL A 129 4.14 3.12 -3.51
C VAL A 129 4.99 2.33 -2.52
N THR A 130 6.18 2.82 -2.20
CA THR A 130 7.13 2.08 -1.35
C THR A 130 8.06 3.04 -0.63
N GLY A 131 8.58 2.66 0.53
CA GLY A 131 9.49 3.47 1.34
C GLY A 131 8.84 4.75 1.88
N VAL A 132 8.92 4.96 3.19
CA VAL A 132 8.45 6.19 3.82
C VAL A 132 9.41 6.58 4.93
N ASP A 133 9.62 7.88 5.08
CA ASP A 133 10.19 8.45 6.29
C ASP A 133 9.55 9.82 6.58
N LEU A 134 9.65 10.28 7.81
CA LEU A 134 9.05 11.54 8.28
C LEU A 134 10.08 12.33 9.08
N THR A 135 10.16 13.64 8.85
CA THR A 135 11.00 14.51 9.68
C THR A 135 10.54 14.46 11.15
N PRO A 136 11.45 14.65 12.13
CA PRO A 136 11.10 14.60 13.55
C PRO A 136 10.02 15.62 13.98
N ASP A 137 9.87 16.72 13.24
CA ASP A 137 8.85 17.74 13.48
C ASP A 137 7.49 17.43 12.80
N TYR A 138 7.40 16.29 12.10
CA TYR A 138 6.25 15.79 11.37
C TYR A 138 5.74 16.69 10.24
N LYS A 139 6.56 17.64 9.77
CA LYS A 139 6.14 18.60 8.73
C LYS A 139 6.46 18.13 7.32
N THR A 140 7.39 17.19 7.16
CA THR A 140 7.87 16.75 5.86
C THR A 140 7.94 15.22 5.81
N MET A 141 7.15 14.63 4.92
CA MET A 141 7.17 13.20 4.64
C MET A 141 7.88 12.93 3.31
N PHE A 142 8.74 11.92 3.29
CA PHE A 142 9.37 11.39 2.09
C PHE A 142 8.69 10.08 1.73
N VAL A 143 8.26 9.91 0.48
CA VAL A 143 7.65 8.66 -0.01
C VAL A 143 8.26 8.30 -1.36
N ASN A 144 8.61 7.04 -1.61
CA ASN A 144 9.09 6.64 -2.94
C ASN A 144 7.94 6.18 -3.84
N ILE A 145 8.04 6.59 -5.09
CA ILE A 145 7.24 6.10 -6.21
C ILE A 145 8.17 5.24 -7.05
N GLN A 146 7.95 3.93 -7.06
CA GLN A 146 8.80 3.00 -7.80
C GLN A 146 8.15 2.65 -9.15
N HIS A 147 9.01 2.54 -10.17
CA HIS A 147 8.71 2.09 -11.53
C HIS A 147 7.46 2.68 -12.19
N PRO A 148 7.13 3.99 -12.04
CA PRO A 148 5.95 4.55 -12.69
C PRO A 148 5.97 4.27 -14.19
N GLY A 149 4.83 3.84 -14.73
CA GLY A 149 4.71 3.47 -16.14
C GLY A 149 5.08 2.03 -16.48
N GLU A 150 5.22 1.14 -15.49
CA GLU A 150 5.28 -0.30 -15.75
C GLU A 150 4.02 -0.76 -16.50
N SER A 151 4.21 -1.58 -17.54
CA SER A 151 3.10 -2.14 -18.32
C SER A 151 2.47 -3.36 -17.62
N PRO A 152 1.23 -3.75 -17.99
CA PRO A 152 0.62 -5.02 -17.54
C PRO A 152 1.47 -6.28 -17.77
N SER A 153 2.43 -6.23 -18.70
CA SER A 153 3.35 -7.34 -19.00
C SER A 153 4.70 -7.24 -18.29
N GLU A 154 4.90 -6.18 -17.50
CA GLU A 154 6.16 -5.84 -16.82
C GLU A 154 7.33 -5.60 -17.80
N ARG A 155 7.04 -5.55 -19.11
CA ARG A 155 7.99 -5.29 -20.20
C ARG A 155 7.56 -4.09 -21.01
N SER A 156 8.20 -2.95 -20.76
CA SER A 156 7.88 -1.69 -21.43
C SER A 156 8.40 -1.63 -22.88
N ASN A 157 7.64 -1.02 -23.78
CA ASN A 157 8.08 -0.75 -25.15
C ASN A 157 9.02 0.49 -25.16
N PRO A 158 10.30 0.34 -25.55
CA PRO A 158 11.25 1.46 -25.52
C PRO A 158 10.94 2.58 -26.52
N ASP A 159 10.17 2.31 -27.58
CA ASP A 159 9.76 3.28 -28.61
C ASP A 159 8.53 4.10 -28.18
N LYS A 160 7.78 3.62 -27.19
CA LYS A 160 6.61 4.29 -26.62
C LYS A 160 6.76 4.42 -25.10
N PRO A 161 7.81 5.10 -24.60
CA PRO A 161 8.17 5.08 -23.18
C PRO A 161 7.14 5.71 -22.26
N LYS A 162 6.19 6.52 -22.81
CA LYS A 162 5.14 7.20 -22.06
C LYS A 162 3.75 6.58 -22.22
N ALA A 163 3.66 5.34 -22.71
CA ALA A 163 2.37 4.71 -23.02
C ALA A 163 1.49 4.48 -21.78
N VAL A 164 2.08 4.29 -20.60
CA VAL A 164 1.35 4.02 -19.35
C VAL A 164 1.36 5.23 -18.40
N SER A 165 2.51 5.89 -18.28
CA SER A 165 2.70 7.05 -17.42
C SER A 165 3.65 8.04 -18.09
N ASP A 166 3.56 9.30 -17.69
CA ASP A 166 4.51 10.37 -18.02
C ASP A 166 5.02 11.09 -16.76
N TRP A 167 4.79 10.49 -15.58
CA TRP A 167 5.21 10.98 -14.27
C TRP A 167 6.75 10.94 -14.09
N PRO A 168 7.38 11.90 -13.38
CA PRO A 168 6.76 12.98 -12.62
C PRO A 168 6.43 14.23 -13.43
N ASP A 169 6.98 14.37 -14.62
CA ASP A 169 6.74 15.55 -15.46
C ASP A 169 6.74 15.18 -16.95
N ARG A 170 5.59 15.41 -17.59
CA ARG A 170 5.34 15.11 -19.00
C ARG A 170 6.27 15.87 -19.95
N LYS A 171 6.68 17.09 -19.59
CA LYS A 171 7.43 18.02 -20.46
C LYS A 171 8.93 17.89 -20.25
N LEU A 172 9.38 17.77 -19.01
CA LEU A 172 10.80 17.79 -18.66
C LEU A 172 11.52 16.47 -18.96
N PHE A 173 10.81 15.34 -18.87
CA PHE A 173 11.43 14.03 -19.04
C PHE A 173 10.93 13.32 -20.29
N SER A 174 11.81 12.57 -20.97
CA SER A 174 11.46 11.75 -22.12
C SER A 174 10.87 10.39 -21.75
N ARG A 175 11.03 9.96 -20.50
CA ARG A 175 10.54 8.69 -19.93
C ARG A 175 10.07 8.91 -18.49
N PRO A 176 9.15 8.07 -17.98
CA PRO A 176 8.85 8.03 -16.56
C PRO A 176 10.09 7.74 -15.71
N ARG A 177 10.09 8.25 -14.48
CA ARG A 177 11.22 8.07 -13.57
C ARG A 177 10.70 7.76 -12.17
N SER A 178 11.25 6.73 -11.51
CA SER A 178 11.09 6.59 -10.06
C SER A 178 11.62 7.83 -9.37
N ALA A 179 10.98 8.25 -8.29
CA ALA A 179 11.47 9.35 -7.47
C ALA A 179 10.96 9.27 -6.03
N THR A 180 11.68 9.94 -5.14
CA THR A 180 11.19 10.28 -3.81
C THR A 180 10.42 11.58 -3.90
N ILE A 181 9.15 11.57 -3.49
CA ILE A 181 8.34 12.78 -3.34
C ILE A 181 8.45 13.32 -1.92
N VAL A 182 8.30 14.64 -1.82
CA VAL A 182 8.28 15.36 -0.55
C VAL A 182 6.86 15.89 -0.34
N ILE A 183 6.20 15.43 0.71
CA ILE A 183 4.85 15.84 1.09
C ILE A 183 4.97 16.72 2.32
N GLY A 184 4.60 18.00 2.18
CA GLY A 184 4.54 18.95 3.28
C GLY A 184 3.12 19.51 3.44
N ALA A 185 2.73 19.82 4.67
CA ALA A 185 1.49 20.54 4.91
C ALA A 185 1.65 22.00 4.48
N ARG A 186 0.75 22.50 3.63
CA ARG A 186 0.63 23.95 3.44
C ARG A 186 0.01 24.52 4.71
N THR A 187 0.72 25.38 5.41
CA THR A 187 0.06 26.28 6.36
C THR A 187 -0.93 27.10 5.55
N ALA A 188 -2.22 27.07 5.90
CA ALA A 188 -3.18 27.99 5.30
C ALA A 188 -2.62 29.41 5.45
N SER A 189 -2.48 30.13 4.34
CA SER A 189 -2.30 31.58 4.42
C SER A 189 -3.50 32.12 5.18
N PRO A 190 -3.35 33.03 6.16
CA PRO A 190 -4.49 33.74 6.70
C PRO A 190 -5.27 34.31 5.53
N SER A 191 -6.55 33.98 5.45
CA SER A 191 -7.48 34.45 4.45
C SER A 191 -7.29 35.94 4.22
N GLU A 192 -7.11 36.36 2.97
CA GLU A 192 -7.44 37.71 2.53
C GLU A 192 -8.94 37.91 2.76
N HIS A 193 -9.30 38.31 3.97
CA HIS A 193 -10.53 39.02 4.27
C HIS A 193 -10.12 40.46 4.56
N SER A 194 -9.95 41.21 3.48
CA SER A 194 -9.85 42.66 3.52
C SER A 194 -10.28 43.23 2.17
N ARG A 195 -11.57 43.59 2.13
CA ARG A 195 -12.23 44.61 1.30
C ARG A 195 -12.63 44.24 -0.13
#